data_AF-A0AAU3L1U8-F1
#
_entry.id   AF-A0AAU3L1U8-F1
#
_cell.length_a   1.000
_cell.length_b   1.000
_cell.length_c   1.000
_cell.angle_alpha   90.00
_cell.angle_beta   90.00
_cell.angle_gamma   90.00
#
_symmetry.space_group_name_H-M   'P 1'
#
loop_
_entity.id
_entity.type
_entity.pdbx_description
1 polymer ?
#
loop_
_entity_poly.entity_id
_entity_poly.type
_entity_poly.pdbx_seq_one_letter_code
_entity_poly.pdbx_strand_id
1 'polypeptide(L)'
;MGAGIALSGALVLALRLVAEWRAAWFAAAVLATILAAAAWRLRPDSAATVEADKVAPQPLTTPSRRLFAALSTSYTLEGVGYIIAGTFLIAAIEQSSPGGLGSSAWVLVGIAAVPSAALWTWLVRRYFRSVLLMAALLLQSLGIALPALSGSPAAALAAAALFGGTFAGISVLALAAGATLRMPHAVAVLTSGYSVGQIGGPLLAAPLLHNGYRPALLLASAIVLTAAFAALPLREIVTGGHPSTA
;
A
#
# COMPACT_ATOMS: atom_id res chain seq x y z
N MET A 1 2.13 -6.00 9.58
CA MET A 1 1.80 -6.24 8.15
C MET A 1 2.89 -7.03 7.45
N GLY A 2 4.07 -6.46 7.13
CA GLY A 2 5.10 -7.16 6.34
C GLY A 2 5.55 -8.52 6.87
N ALA A 3 5.74 -8.67 8.19
CA ALA A 3 6.15 -9.94 8.78
C ALA A 3 5.11 -11.06 8.59
N GLY A 4 3.81 -10.72 8.61
CA GLY A 4 2.73 -11.67 8.34
C GLY A 4 2.66 -12.08 6.86
N ILE A 5 2.94 -11.15 5.95
CA ILE A 5 3.04 -11.44 4.50
C ILE A 5 4.22 -12.38 4.24
N ALA A 6 5.39 -12.09 4.82
CA ALA A 6 6.58 -12.95 4.67
C ALA A 6 6.35 -14.35 5.24
N LEU A 7 5.77 -14.43 6.44
CA LEU A 7 5.49 -15.68 7.13
C LEU A 7 4.45 -16.54 6.38
N SER A 8 3.37 -15.92 5.89
CA SER A 8 2.36 -16.64 5.09
C SER A 8 2.91 -17.14 3.76
N GLY A 9 3.74 -16.33 3.07
CA GLY A 9 4.45 -16.76 1.87
C GLY A 9 5.38 -17.93 2.13
N ALA A 10 6.17 -17.89 3.21
CA ALA A 10 7.09 -18.96 3.58
C ALA A 10 6.36 -20.25 3.95
N LEU A 11 5.22 -20.15 4.65
CA LEU A 11 4.37 -21.30 4.96
C LEU A 11 3.86 -21.99 3.69
N VAL A 12 3.32 -21.22 2.74
CA VAL A 12 2.84 -21.77 1.46
C VAL A 12 4.00 -22.36 0.65
N LEU A 13 5.17 -21.71 0.65
CA LEU A 13 6.39 -22.20 -0.01
C LEU A 13 6.82 -23.58 0.51
N ALA A 14 6.73 -23.79 1.82
CA ALA A 14 7.09 -25.07 2.45
C ALA A 14 6.02 -26.15 2.17
N LEU A 15 4.74 -25.79 2.27
CA LEU A 15 3.65 -26.75 2.15
C LEU A 15 3.39 -27.20 0.71
N ARG A 16 3.69 -26.38 -0.31
CA ARG A 16 3.47 -26.74 -1.71
C ARG A 16 4.19 -28.03 -2.15
N LEU A 17 5.26 -28.42 -1.45
CA LEU A 17 6.06 -29.60 -1.78
C LEU A 17 5.43 -30.91 -1.29
N VAL A 18 4.50 -30.83 -0.35
CA VAL A 18 4.02 -31.99 0.42
C VAL A 18 2.51 -31.99 0.68
N ALA A 19 1.80 -30.92 0.32
CA ALA A 19 0.41 -30.74 0.70
C ALA A 19 -0.41 -30.00 -0.35
N GLU A 20 -1.72 -30.32 -0.41
CA GLU A 20 -2.68 -29.64 -1.26
C GLU A 20 -3.10 -28.27 -0.70
N TRP A 21 -3.73 -27.45 -1.54
CA TRP A 21 -4.17 -26.10 -1.19
C TRP A 21 -5.05 -26.03 0.08
N ARG A 22 -5.88 -27.07 0.34
CA ARG A 22 -6.73 -27.16 1.54
C ARG A 22 -5.91 -27.21 2.82
N ALA A 23 -4.81 -27.96 2.81
CA ALA A 23 -3.92 -28.07 3.96
C ALA A 23 -3.18 -26.75 4.22
N ALA A 24 -2.80 -26.02 3.17
CA ALA A 24 -2.23 -24.67 3.31
C ALA A 24 -3.22 -23.70 4.01
N TRP A 25 -4.52 -23.79 3.69
CA TRP A 25 -5.55 -23.00 4.39
C TRP A 25 -5.66 -23.36 5.88
N PHE A 26 -5.73 -24.64 6.22
CA PHE A 26 -5.81 -25.06 7.63
C PHE A 26 -4.55 -24.69 8.41
N ALA A 27 -3.37 -24.87 7.81
CA ALA A 27 -2.11 -24.47 8.43
C ALA A 27 -2.06 -22.95 8.67
N ALA A 28 -2.52 -22.15 7.70
CA ALA A 28 -2.62 -20.70 7.85
C ALA A 28 -3.61 -20.31 8.96
N ALA A 29 -4.76 -20.99 9.06
CA ALA A 29 -5.75 -20.75 10.12
C ALA A 29 -5.20 -21.08 11.51
N VAL A 30 -4.50 -22.20 11.66
CA VAL A 30 -3.85 -22.59 12.92
C VAL A 30 -2.79 -21.56 13.31
N LEU A 31 -1.92 -21.18 12.37
CA LEU A 31 -0.89 -20.17 12.61
C LEU A 31 -1.50 -18.82 13.01
N ALA A 32 -2.53 -18.36 12.31
CA ALA A 32 -3.24 -17.14 12.64
C ALA A 32 -3.87 -17.20 14.04
N THR A 33 -4.44 -18.34 14.43
CA THR A 33 -5.02 -18.56 15.77
C THR A 33 -3.95 -18.49 16.86
N ILE A 34 -2.79 -19.11 16.65
CA ILE A 34 -1.66 -19.06 17.60
C ILE A 34 -1.19 -17.61 17.78
N LEU A 35 -0.99 -16.90 16.67
CA LEU A 35 -0.56 -15.49 16.70
C LEU A 35 -1.61 -14.59 17.36
N ALA A 36 -2.90 -14.81 17.09
CA ALA A 36 -4.00 -14.08 17.72
C ALA A 36 -4.07 -14.34 19.23
N ALA A 37 -3.91 -15.60 19.66
CA ALA A 37 -3.89 -15.96 21.08
C ALA A 37 -2.67 -15.34 21.81
N ALA A 38 -1.51 -15.30 21.16
CA ALA A 38 -0.33 -14.60 21.69
C ALA A 38 -0.57 -13.08 21.77
N ALA A 39 -1.12 -12.49 20.71
CA ALA A 39 -1.44 -11.06 20.66
C ALA A 39 -2.52 -10.65 21.67
N TRP A 40 -3.44 -11.55 22.02
CA TRP A 40 -4.49 -11.31 23.03
C TRP A 40 -3.93 -10.96 24.40
N ARG A 41 -2.69 -11.37 24.69
CA ARG A 41 -1.99 -11.06 25.94
C ARG A 41 -1.25 -9.73 25.89
N LEU A 42 -1.11 -9.12 24.72
CA LEU A 42 -0.56 -7.78 24.58
C LEU A 42 -1.62 -6.78 25.02
N ARG A 43 -1.40 -6.15 26.17
CA ARG A 43 -2.20 -5.00 26.57
C ARG A 43 -1.83 -3.83 25.67
N PRO A 44 -2.79 -3.14 25.04
CA PRO A 44 -2.52 -1.85 24.45
C PRO A 44 -2.01 -0.95 25.57
N ASP A 45 -0.82 -0.37 25.43
CA ASP A 45 -0.44 0.71 26.33
C ASP A 45 -1.48 1.83 26.15
N SER A 46 -2.22 2.14 27.23
CA SER A 46 -3.24 3.19 27.27
C SER A 46 -2.69 4.59 26.97
N ALA A 47 -1.39 4.73 26.73
CA ALA A 47 -0.71 6.00 26.48
C ALA A 47 -1.03 6.64 25.10
N ALA A 48 -1.81 5.97 24.24
CA ALA A 48 -2.20 6.50 22.93
C ALA A 48 -3.72 6.56 22.71
N THR A 49 -4.52 6.77 23.77
CA THR A 49 -5.79 7.49 23.57
C THR A 49 -5.42 8.90 23.13
N VAL A 50 -5.30 9.06 21.81
CA VAL A 50 -5.15 10.32 21.11
C VAL A 50 -6.10 11.32 21.78
N GLU A 51 -5.56 12.46 22.21
CA GLU A 51 -6.31 13.67 22.52
C GLU A 51 -7.04 14.20 21.26
N ALA A 52 -7.83 13.36 20.61
CA ALA A 52 -8.61 13.69 19.45
C ALA A 52 -9.84 14.54 19.81
N ASP A 53 -10.10 14.73 21.10
CA ASP A 53 -11.39 15.22 21.59
C ASP A 53 -11.36 16.60 22.29
N LYS A 54 -10.28 17.38 22.15
CA LYS A 54 -10.20 18.72 22.77
C LYS A 54 -9.59 19.83 21.89
N VAL A 55 -9.66 19.71 20.57
CA VAL A 55 -9.31 20.83 19.69
C VAL A 55 -10.60 21.48 19.20
N ALA A 56 -10.88 22.69 19.73
CA ALA A 56 -12.01 23.49 19.28
C ALA A 56 -12.03 23.61 17.74
N PRO A 57 -13.19 23.50 17.07
CA PRO A 57 -13.27 23.56 15.62
C PRO A 57 -12.75 24.92 15.14
N GLN A 58 -11.57 24.95 14.53
CA GLN A 58 -11.14 26.12 13.78
C GLN A 58 -11.80 26.08 12.39
N PRO A 59 -12.28 27.21 11.87
CA PRO A 59 -12.89 27.25 10.54
C PRO A 59 -11.87 26.78 9.49
N LEU A 60 -12.26 25.75 8.74
CA LEU A 60 -11.46 25.20 7.64
C LEU A 60 -11.30 26.25 6.54
N THR A 61 -10.05 26.51 6.15
CA THR A 61 -9.77 27.38 5.00
C THR A 61 -10.07 26.64 3.68
N THR A 62 -10.44 27.38 2.63
CA THR A 62 -10.67 26.83 1.28
C THR A 62 -9.48 26.03 0.74
N PRO A 63 -8.20 26.46 0.94
CA PRO A 63 -7.04 25.65 0.58
C PRO A 63 -7.02 24.28 1.27
N SER A 64 -7.28 24.19 2.59
CA SER A 64 -7.26 22.91 3.31
C SER A 64 -8.27 21.89 2.78
N ARG A 65 -9.46 22.36 2.37
CA ARG A 65 -10.49 21.49 1.75
C ARG A 65 -10.04 20.95 0.40
N ARG A 66 -9.45 21.79 -0.45
CA ARG A 66 -8.94 21.37 -1.78
C ARG A 66 -7.81 20.35 -1.65
N LEU A 67 -6.89 20.56 -0.72
CA LEU A 67 -5.80 19.61 -0.45
C LEU A 67 -6.32 18.28 0.09
N PHE A 68 -7.31 18.33 1.00
CA PHE A 68 -7.90 17.13 1.53
C PHE A 68 -8.64 16.33 0.45
N ALA A 69 -9.37 17.01 -0.44
CA ALA A 69 -9.99 16.38 -1.60
C ALA A 69 -8.93 15.73 -2.51
N ALA A 70 -7.87 16.45 -2.86
CA ALA A 70 -6.76 15.94 -3.66
C ALA A 70 -6.10 14.69 -3.03
N LEU A 71 -5.81 14.74 -1.73
CA LEU A 71 -5.28 13.61 -0.97
C LEU A 71 -6.26 12.44 -0.93
N SER A 72 -7.55 12.71 -0.70
CA SER A 72 -8.59 11.67 -0.65
C SER A 72 -8.76 10.98 -2.00
N THR A 73 -8.76 11.73 -3.09
CA THR A 73 -8.79 11.20 -4.46
C THR A 73 -7.54 10.37 -4.74
N SER A 74 -6.35 10.90 -4.44
CA SER A 74 -5.09 10.18 -4.60
C SER A 74 -5.10 8.85 -3.85
N TYR A 75 -5.46 8.87 -2.57
CA TYR A 75 -5.43 7.68 -1.72
C TYR A 75 -6.52 6.65 -2.10
N THR A 76 -7.69 7.11 -2.56
CA THR A 76 -8.73 6.23 -3.10
C THR A 76 -8.26 5.52 -4.37
N LEU A 77 -7.66 6.27 -5.30
CA LEU A 77 -7.09 5.72 -6.53
C LEU A 77 -5.94 4.75 -6.23
N GLU A 78 -5.09 5.06 -5.25
CA GLU A 78 -4.04 4.12 -4.82
C GLU A 78 -4.65 2.83 -4.29
N GLY A 79 -5.72 2.87 -3.50
CA GLY A 79 -6.44 1.66 -3.07
C GLY A 79 -6.96 0.79 -4.21
N VAL A 80 -7.45 1.41 -5.29
CA VAL A 80 -7.85 0.71 -6.53
C VAL A 80 -6.65 0.01 -7.18
N GLY A 81 -5.55 0.73 -7.39
CA GLY A 81 -4.37 0.16 -8.04
C GLY A 81 -3.67 -0.89 -7.18
N TYR A 82 -3.59 -0.65 -5.86
CA TYR A 82 -3.03 -1.54 -4.87
C TYR A 82 -3.73 -2.90 -4.86
N ILE A 83 -5.06 -2.95 -4.82
CA ILE A 83 -5.76 -4.23 -4.71
C ILE A 83 -5.64 -5.06 -5.99
N ILE A 84 -5.65 -4.40 -7.15
CA ILE A 84 -5.45 -5.06 -8.45
C ILE A 84 -4.04 -5.65 -8.49
N ALA A 85 -3.02 -4.87 -8.12
CA ALA A 85 -1.65 -5.35 -8.05
C ALA A 85 -1.49 -6.48 -7.01
N GLY A 86 -1.98 -6.29 -5.78
CA GLY A 86 -1.89 -7.27 -4.70
C GLY A 86 -2.54 -8.61 -5.04
N THR A 87 -3.57 -8.59 -5.89
CA THR A 87 -4.31 -9.79 -6.31
C THR A 87 -3.68 -10.45 -7.54
N PHE A 88 -3.30 -9.66 -8.55
CA PHE A 88 -2.95 -10.21 -9.87
C PHE A 88 -1.45 -10.19 -10.18
N LEU A 89 -0.63 -9.44 -9.44
CA LEU A 89 0.83 -9.39 -9.69
C LEU A 89 1.46 -10.76 -9.53
N ILE A 90 1.21 -11.44 -8.42
CA ILE A 90 1.77 -12.78 -8.16
C ILE A 90 1.23 -13.81 -9.14
N ALA A 91 -0.06 -13.73 -9.45
CA ALA A 91 -0.68 -14.62 -10.44
C ALA A 91 -0.05 -14.44 -11.84
N ALA A 92 0.27 -13.20 -12.22
CA ALA A 92 0.98 -12.90 -13.46
C ALA A 92 2.41 -13.48 -13.49
N ILE A 93 3.11 -13.39 -12.36
CA ILE A 93 4.47 -13.94 -12.22
C ILE A 93 4.44 -15.46 -12.33
N GLU A 94 3.52 -16.13 -11.64
CA GLU A 94 3.40 -17.60 -11.70
C GLU A 94 2.97 -18.08 -13.10
N GLN A 95 2.05 -17.36 -13.77
CA GLN A 95 1.65 -17.66 -15.14
C GLN A 95 2.83 -17.59 -16.13
N SER A 96 3.76 -16.65 -15.92
CA SER A 96 4.88 -16.42 -16.84
C SER A 96 6.09 -17.30 -16.54
N SER A 97 6.22 -17.83 -15.32
CA SER A 97 7.34 -18.68 -14.91
C SER A 97 6.89 -19.77 -13.93
N PRO A 98 6.41 -20.91 -14.45
CA PRO A 98 6.04 -22.07 -13.64
C PRO A 98 7.25 -22.57 -12.85
N GLY A 99 7.07 -22.89 -11.56
CA GLY A 99 8.16 -23.38 -10.69
C GLY A 99 8.24 -22.71 -9.32
N GLY A 100 7.20 -21.98 -8.91
CA GLY A 100 7.11 -21.40 -7.57
C GLY A 100 7.79 -20.04 -7.39
N LEU A 101 8.13 -19.39 -8.50
CA LEU A 101 8.62 -18.00 -8.54
C LEU A 101 7.57 -17.01 -8.01
N GLY A 102 6.28 -17.29 -8.20
CA GLY A 102 5.20 -16.50 -7.61
C GLY A 102 5.21 -16.55 -6.08
N SER A 103 5.38 -17.74 -5.49
CA SER A 103 5.51 -17.88 -4.02
C SER A 103 6.74 -17.14 -3.49
N SER A 104 7.89 -17.26 -4.17
CA SER A 104 9.11 -16.53 -3.81
C SER A 104 8.95 -15.01 -3.94
N ALA A 105 8.25 -14.55 -4.98
CA ALA A 105 7.91 -13.14 -5.15
C ALA A 105 7.02 -12.63 -4.01
N TRP A 106 6.04 -13.41 -3.55
CA TRP A 106 5.21 -13.02 -2.41
C TRP A 106 5.99 -12.96 -1.08
N VAL A 107 6.92 -13.90 -0.86
CA VAL A 107 7.85 -13.83 0.26
C VAL A 107 8.68 -12.54 0.18
N LEU A 108 9.18 -12.20 -1.01
CA LEU A 108 9.94 -10.97 -1.23
C LEU A 108 9.10 -9.70 -0.98
N VAL A 109 7.83 -9.67 -1.40
CA VAL A 109 6.88 -8.59 -1.04
C VAL A 109 6.84 -8.43 0.48
N GLY A 110 6.69 -9.54 1.21
CA GLY A 110 6.65 -9.53 2.66
C GLY A 110 7.94 -9.01 3.30
N ILE A 111 9.10 -9.52 2.86
CA ILE A 111 10.42 -9.08 3.34
C ILE A 111 10.62 -7.58 3.08
N ALA A 112 10.27 -7.08 1.90
CA ALA A 112 10.35 -5.67 1.56
C ALA A 112 9.37 -4.81 2.39
N ALA A 113 8.20 -5.35 2.71
CA ALA A 113 7.18 -4.66 3.50
C ALA A 113 7.52 -4.56 5.00
N VAL A 114 8.37 -5.45 5.54
CA VAL A 114 8.79 -5.42 6.95
C VAL A 114 9.47 -4.09 7.32
N PRO A 115 10.57 -3.66 6.65
CA PRO A 115 11.23 -2.41 6.97
C PRO A 115 10.52 -1.19 6.38
N SER A 116 9.60 -1.37 5.42
CA SER A 116 8.98 -0.28 4.65
C SER A 116 8.41 0.82 5.54
N ALA A 117 7.48 0.50 6.46
CA ALA A 117 6.85 1.51 7.30
C ALA A 117 7.86 2.30 8.16
N ALA A 118 8.88 1.63 8.70
CA ALA A 118 9.95 2.26 9.46
C ALA A 118 10.84 3.15 8.59
N LEU A 119 11.17 2.68 7.38
CA LEU A 119 11.95 3.42 6.38
C LEU A 119 11.23 4.72 6.00
N TRP A 120 9.95 4.66 5.64
CA TRP A 120 9.17 5.83 5.28
C TRP A 120 9.00 6.80 6.46
N THR A 121 8.77 6.30 7.67
CA THR A 121 8.72 7.13 8.88
C THR A 121 10.06 7.81 9.15
N TRP A 122 11.18 7.11 8.94
CA TRP A 122 12.51 7.71 9.05
C TRP A 122 12.76 8.76 7.96
N LEU A 123 12.33 8.51 6.72
CA LEU A 123 12.47 9.45 5.60
C LEU A 123 11.67 10.74 5.83
N VAL A 124 10.52 10.68 6.49
CA VAL A 124 9.72 11.87 6.86
C VAL A 124 10.49 12.83 7.78
N ARG A 125 11.51 12.35 8.51
CA ARG A 125 12.39 13.23 9.31
C ARG A 125 13.39 14.02 8.45
N ARG A 126 13.60 13.62 7.19
CA ARG A 126 14.60 14.22 6.29
C ARG A 126 13.98 14.92 5.09
N TYR A 127 12.78 14.51 4.69
CA TYR A 127 12.11 15.01 3.48
C TYR A 127 10.65 15.34 3.76
N PHE A 128 10.08 16.19 2.90
CA PHE A 128 8.68 16.57 2.98
C PHE A 128 7.74 15.41 2.66
N ARG A 129 6.66 15.28 3.45
CA ARG A 129 5.66 14.20 3.30
C ARG A 129 5.05 14.14 1.91
N SER A 130 4.74 15.29 1.30
CA SER A 130 4.15 15.36 -0.05
C SER A 130 5.11 14.88 -1.13
N VAL A 131 6.41 15.18 -0.99
CA VAL A 131 7.45 14.67 -1.89
C VAL A 131 7.60 13.15 -1.75
N LEU A 132 7.64 12.65 -0.52
CA LEU A 132 7.74 11.22 -0.24
C LEU A 132 6.52 10.43 -0.72
N LEU A 133 5.32 10.96 -0.52
CA LEU A 133 4.07 10.34 -1.00
C LEU A 133 4.09 10.20 -2.52
N MET A 134 4.47 11.27 -3.23
CA MET A 134 4.55 11.24 -4.68
C MET A 134 5.64 10.28 -5.18
N ALA A 135 6.80 10.26 -4.52
CA ALA A 135 7.87 9.30 -4.85
C ALA A 135 7.42 7.86 -4.63
N ALA A 136 6.72 7.57 -3.53
CA ALA A 136 6.19 6.25 -3.23
C ALA A 136 5.16 5.79 -4.27
N LEU A 137 4.22 6.66 -4.65
CA LEU A 137 3.22 6.38 -5.68
C LEU A 137 3.86 6.12 -7.05
N LEU A 138 4.85 6.92 -7.45
CA LEU A 138 5.59 6.72 -8.70
C LEU A 138 6.38 5.40 -8.69
N LEU A 139 7.06 5.08 -7.60
CA LEU A 139 7.79 3.82 -7.43
C LEU A 139 6.85 2.61 -7.47
N GLN A 140 5.67 2.71 -6.84
CA GLN A 140 4.66 1.66 -6.85
C GLN A 140 4.09 1.47 -8.25
N SER A 141 3.71 2.55 -8.93
CA SER A 141 3.21 2.51 -10.31
C SER A 141 4.23 1.86 -11.26
N LEU A 142 5.51 2.23 -11.16
CA LEU A 142 6.58 1.62 -11.93
C LEU A 142 6.71 0.12 -11.60
N GLY A 143 6.72 -0.23 -10.31
CA GLY A 143 6.79 -1.62 -9.86
C GLY A 143 5.67 -2.49 -10.44
N ILE A 144 4.44 -1.98 -10.47
CA ILE A 144 3.29 -2.68 -11.04
C ILE A 144 3.43 -2.87 -12.56
N ALA A 145 3.99 -1.91 -13.28
CA ALA A 145 4.16 -2.00 -14.74
C ALA A 145 5.27 -2.97 -15.16
N LEU A 146 6.33 -3.14 -14.35
CA LEU A 146 7.54 -3.88 -14.73
C LEU A 146 7.30 -5.29 -15.33
N PRO A 147 6.46 -6.15 -14.73
CA PRO A 147 6.23 -7.48 -15.29
C PRO A 147 5.41 -7.43 -16.58
N ALA A 148 4.49 -6.47 -16.68
CA ALA A 148 3.64 -6.27 -17.86
C ALA A 148 4.41 -5.73 -19.08
N LEU A 149 5.58 -5.10 -18.85
CA LEU A 149 6.41 -4.51 -19.90
C LEU A 149 7.56 -5.42 -20.35
N SER A 150 8.18 -6.19 -19.45
CA SER A 150 9.39 -6.95 -19.76
C SER A 150 9.22 -8.47 -19.81
N GLY A 151 8.25 -9.04 -19.08
CA GLY A 151 8.08 -10.50 -18.95
C GLY A 151 9.24 -11.26 -18.30
N SER A 152 10.27 -10.57 -17.75
CA SER A 152 11.46 -11.23 -17.20
C SER A 152 11.32 -11.57 -15.70
N PRO A 153 11.93 -12.67 -15.21
CA PRO A 153 11.95 -13.01 -13.78
C PRO A 153 12.58 -11.93 -12.90
N ALA A 154 13.61 -11.24 -13.40
CA ALA A 154 14.25 -10.13 -12.69
C ALA A 154 13.27 -8.96 -12.48
N ALA A 155 12.49 -8.62 -13.50
CA ALA A 155 11.47 -7.58 -13.39
C ALA A 155 10.32 -7.99 -12.46
N ALA A 156 9.96 -9.28 -12.42
CA ALA A 156 9.00 -9.81 -11.46
C ALA A 156 9.46 -9.65 -10.00
N LEU A 157 10.73 -9.95 -9.71
CA LEU A 157 11.31 -9.77 -8.38
C LEU A 157 11.44 -8.28 -8.01
N ALA A 158 11.86 -7.44 -8.96
CA ALA A 158 11.90 -5.99 -8.77
C ALA A 158 10.50 -5.41 -8.50
N ALA A 159 9.48 -5.87 -9.24
CA ALA A 159 8.09 -5.50 -9.03
C ALA A 159 7.60 -5.88 -7.63
N ALA A 160 7.88 -7.10 -7.18
CA ALA A 160 7.56 -7.57 -5.84
C ALA A 160 8.21 -6.72 -4.75
N ALA A 161 9.51 -6.41 -4.89
CA ALA A 161 10.23 -5.57 -3.95
C ALA A 161 9.69 -4.13 -3.92
N LEU A 162 9.43 -3.52 -5.08
CA LEU A 162 8.89 -2.16 -5.18
C LEU A 162 7.46 -2.09 -4.61
N PHE A 163 6.61 -3.05 -4.95
CA PHE A 163 5.24 -3.13 -4.44
C PHE A 163 5.23 -3.29 -2.92
N GLY A 164 5.96 -4.28 -2.38
CA GLY A 164 6.08 -4.50 -0.93
C GLY A 164 6.71 -3.33 -0.19
N GLY A 165 7.70 -2.69 -0.80
CA GLY A 165 8.41 -1.55 -0.24
C GLY A 165 7.60 -0.26 -0.18
N THR A 166 6.52 -0.11 -0.95
CA THR A 166 5.80 1.17 -1.11
C THR A 166 4.43 1.21 -0.43
N PHE A 167 3.59 0.17 -0.55
CA PHE A 167 2.18 0.26 -0.16
C PHE A 167 1.99 0.67 1.32
N ALA A 168 2.73 0.04 2.24
CA ALA A 168 2.63 0.37 3.66
C ALA A 168 3.12 1.80 3.96
N GLY A 169 4.14 2.25 3.22
CA GLY A 169 4.64 3.62 3.27
C GLY A 169 3.61 4.65 2.84
N ILE A 170 2.92 4.38 1.73
CA ILE A 170 1.88 5.24 1.19
C ILE A 170 0.74 5.40 2.20
N SER A 171 0.26 4.31 2.80
CA SER A 171 -0.77 4.38 3.83
C SER A 171 -0.35 5.23 5.03
N VAL A 172 0.88 5.06 5.54
CA VAL A 172 1.40 5.86 6.66
C VAL A 172 1.50 7.34 6.28
N LEU A 173 2.06 7.64 5.10
CA LEU A 173 2.24 9.02 4.62
C LEU A 173 0.91 9.72 4.38
N ALA A 174 -0.05 9.05 3.74
CA ALA A 174 -1.35 9.60 3.41
C ALA A 174 -2.19 9.87 4.66
N LEU A 175 -2.26 8.92 5.59
CA LEU A 175 -3.00 9.10 6.85
C LEU A 175 -2.37 10.19 7.72
N ALA A 176 -1.04 10.24 7.80
CA ALA A 176 -0.34 11.31 8.51
C ALA A 176 -0.59 12.69 7.86
N ALA A 177 -0.56 12.78 6.53
CA ALA A 177 -0.90 14.01 5.82
C ALA A 177 -2.35 14.45 6.08
N GLY A 178 -3.30 13.52 6.04
CA GLY A 178 -4.71 13.78 6.34
C GLY A 178 -4.93 14.32 7.75
N ALA A 179 -4.26 13.73 8.74
CA ALA A 179 -4.33 14.19 10.12
C ALA A 179 -3.83 15.64 10.29
N THR A 180 -2.82 16.06 9.51
CA THR A 180 -2.30 17.44 9.58
C THR A 180 -3.21 18.48 8.94
N LEU A 181 -4.13 18.08 8.05
CA LEU A 181 -5.07 19.01 7.39
C LEU A 181 -6.24 19.42 8.30
N ARG A 182 -6.31 18.91 9.54
CA ARG A 182 -7.30 19.25 10.59
C ARG A 182 -8.76 19.12 10.12
N MET A 183 -9.02 18.26 9.14
CA MET A 183 -10.38 17.93 8.69
C MET A 183 -11.06 17.02 9.73
N PRO A 184 -12.32 17.28 10.11
CA PRO A 184 -13.07 16.37 10.97
C PRO A 184 -13.09 14.96 10.38
N HIS A 185 -12.76 13.96 11.19
CA HIS A 185 -12.75 12.55 10.78
C HIS A 185 -11.85 12.23 9.57
N ALA A 186 -10.79 13.02 9.34
CA ALA A 186 -9.88 12.88 8.18
C ALA A 186 -9.43 11.42 7.95
N VAL A 187 -8.92 10.77 9.01
CA VAL A 187 -8.42 9.39 8.95
C VAL A 187 -9.53 8.41 8.58
N ALA A 188 -10.74 8.58 9.13
CA ALA A 188 -11.88 7.72 8.82
C ALA A 188 -12.32 7.90 7.37
N VAL A 189 -12.44 9.13 6.87
CA VAL A 189 -12.80 9.41 5.46
C VAL A 189 -11.77 8.83 4.50
N LEU A 190 -10.47 9.02 4.77
CA LEU A 190 -9.40 8.45 3.96
C LEU A 190 -9.43 6.92 3.94
N THR A 191 -9.65 6.30 5.10
CA THR A 191 -9.74 4.83 5.23
C THR A 191 -10.96 4.28 4.49
N SER A 192 -12.09 4.97 4.58
CA SER A 192 -13.31 4.62 3.83
C SER A 192 -13.11 4.76 2.32
N GLY A 193 -12.50 5.86 1.86
CA GLY A 193 -12.18 6.07 0.44
C GLY A 193 -11.25 4.98 -0.10
N TYR A 194 -10.19 4.66 0.65
CA TYR A 194 -9.30 3.54 0.33
C TYR A 194 -10.05 2.21 0.19
N SER A 195 -10.98 1.94 1.11
CA SER A 195 -11.81 0.73 1.09
C SER A 195 -12.76 0.68 -0.11
N VAL A 196 -13.39 1.80 -0.47
CA VAL A 196 -14.19 1.92 -1.70
C VAL A 196 -13.33 1.62 -2.93
N GLY A 197 -12.12 2.17 -2.98
CA GLY A 197 -11.17 1.87 -4.05
C GLY A 197 -10.83 0.38 -4.15
N GLN A 198 -10.59 -0.27 -3.02
CA GLN A 198 -10.31 -1.71 -2.98
C GLN A 198 -11.49 -2.58 -3.43
N ILE A 199 -12.73 -2.18 -3.16
CA ILE A 199 -13.92 -2.87 -3.67
C ILE A 199 -14.05 -2.67 -5.19
N GLY A 200 -13.79 -1.46 -5.67
CA GLY A 200 -13.87 -1.13 -7.09
C GLY A 200 -12.78 -1.79 -7.95
N GLY A 201 -11.58 -2.00 -7.41
CA GLY A 201 -10.43 -2.53 -8.17
C GLY A 201 -10.68 -3.84 -8.91
N PRO A 202 -11.11 -4.92 -8.23
CA PRO A 202 -11.41 -6.19 -8.91
C PRO A 202 -12.52 -6.07 -9.95
N LEU A 203 -13.53 -5.22 -9.73
CA LEU A 203 -14.61 -4.99 -10.69
C LEU A 203 -14.11 -4.32 -11.98
N LEU A 204 -13.16 -3.38 -11.85
CA LEU A 204 -12.52 -2.73 -12.99
C LEU A 204 -11.54 -3.67 -13.72
N ALA A 205 -10.86 -4.54 -12.98
CA ALA A 205 -9.88 -5.47 -13.54
C ALA A 205 -10.53 -6.70 -14.20
N ALA A 206 -11.69 -7.17 -13.73
CA ALA A 206 -12.30 -8.42 -14.16
C ALA A 206 -12.47 -8.55 -15.70
N PRO A 207 -12.95 -7.55 -16.45
CA PRO A 207 -13.09 -7.63 -17.90
C PRO A 207 -11.75 -7.74 -18.64
N LEU A 208 -10.63 -7.46 -17.97
CA LEU A 208 -9.29 -7.43 -18.54
C LEU A 208 -8.53 -8.76 -18.38
N LEU A 209 -9.09 -9.73 -17.67
CA LEU A 209 -8.41 -10.97 -17.29
C LEU A 209 -8.50 -12.09 -18.33
N HIS A 210 -9.27 -11.91 -19.41
CA HIS A 210 -9.54 -12.97 -20.39
C HIS A 210 -8.29 -13.55 -21.05
N ASN A 211 -7.27 -12.72 -21.30
CA ASN A 211 -6.02 -13.11 -21.97
C ASN A 211 -4.81 -13.03 -21.03
N GLY A 212 -5.03 -13.28 -19.73
CA GLY A 212 -4.02 -13.16 -18.69
C GLY A 212 -4.03 -11.80 -18.00
N TYR A 213 -2.98 -11.53 -17.22
CA TYR A 213 -2.99 -10.46 -16.21
C TYR A 213 -2.39 -9.13 -16.70
N ARG A 214 -1.74 -9.11 -17.87
CA ARG A 214 -1.03 -7.93 -18.39
C ARG A 214 -1.89 -6.66 -18.45
N PRO A 215 -3.12 -6.67 -19.02
CA PRO A 215 -3.90 -5.45 -19.12
C PRO A 215 -4.41 -4.96 -17.75
N ALA A 216 -4.70 -5.87 -16.82
CA ALA A 216 -5.06 -5.52 -15.45
C ALA A 216 -3.90 -4.85 -14.69
N LEU A 217 -2.65 -5.32 -14.88
CA LEU A 217 -1.47 -4.68 -14.30
C LEU A 217 -1.19 -3.30 -14.90
N LEU A 218 -1.37 -3.12 -16.21
CA LEU A 218 -1.23 -1.80 -16.84
C LEU A 218 -2.32 -0.83 -16.36
N LEU A 219 -3.56 -1.29 -16.20
CA LEU A 219 -4.64 -0.51 -15.61
C LEU A 219 -4.27 -0.07 -14.18
N ALA A 220 -3.84 -1.01 -13.33
CA ALA A 220 -3.43 -0.71 -11.96
C ALA A 220 -2.29 0.33 -11.92
N SER A 221 -1.26 0.14 -12.74
CA SER A 221 -0.14 1.08 -12.84
C SER A 221 -0.59 2.48 -13.26
N ALA A 222 -1.46 2.59 -14.26
CA ALA A 222 -2.01 3.86 -14.73
C ALA A 222 -2.87 4.56 -13.66
N ILE A 223 -3.66 3.80 -12.90
CA ILE A 223 -4.46 4.33 -11.80
C ILE A 223 -3.56 4.86 -10.67
N VAL A 224 -2.52 4.13 -10.26
CA VAL A 224 -1.56 4.61 -9.25
C VAL A 224 -0.77 5.82 -9.78
N LEU A 225 -0.44 5.86 -11.06
CA LEU A 225 0.19 7.04 -11.67
C LEU A 225 -0.75 8.25 -11.62
N THR A 226 -2.03 8.05 -11.88
CA THR A 226 -3.06 9.10 -11.74
C THR A 226 -3.19 9.54 -10.29
N ALA A 227 -3.06 8.62 -9.32
CA ALA A 227 -3.01 8.96 -7.90
C ALA A 227 -1.80 9.86 -7.57
N ALA A 228 -0.64 9.62 -8.17
CA ALA A 228 0.54 10.48 -8.02
C ALA A 228 0.27 11.90 -8.53
N PHE A 229 -0.37 12.03 -9.69
CA PHE A 229 -0.76 13.33 -10.24
C PHE A 229 -1.82 14.03 -9.37
N ALA A 230 -2.79 13.30 -8.84
CA ALA A 230 -3.79 13.84 -7.92
C ALA A 230 -3.16 14.37 -6.62
N ALA A 231 -1.98 13.87 -6.22
CA ALA A 231 -1.24 14.34 -5.06
C ALA A 231 -0.40 15.61 -5.31
N LEU A 232 -0.26 16.09 -6.56
CA LEU A 232 0.56 17.27 -6.90
C LEU A 232 0.25 18.54 -6.09
N PRO A 233 -1.02 18.92 -5.84
CA PRO A 233 -1.34 20.12 -5.08
C PRO A 233 -0.78 20.12 -3.65
N LEU A 234 -0.45 18.94 -3.10
CA LEU A 234 0.16 18.80 -1.78
C LEU A 234 1.63 19.29 -1.74
N ARG A 235 2.27 19.48 -2.89
CA ARG A 235 3.66 19.98 -2.97
C ARG A 235 3.76 21.50 -2.85
N GLU A 236 2.79 22.23 -3.39
CA GLU A 236 2.88 23.69 -3.60
C GLU A 236 2.86 24.52 -2.29
N ILE A 237 2.37 23.96 -1.19
CA ILE A 237 2.23 24.70 0.08
C ILE A 237 3.52 24.64 0.92
N VAL A 238 4.44 23.76 0.57
CA VAL A 238 5.71 23.58 1.29
C VAL A 238 6.77 24.58 0.82
N THR A 239 6.72 25.05 -0.43
CA THR A 239 7.67 26.02 -0.97
C THR A 239 7.38 27.46 -0.56
N GLY A 240 6.20 27.75 0.01
CA GLY A 240 5.82 29.09 0.50
C GLY A 240 6.18 29.38 1.96
N GLY A 241 6.75 28.41 2.68
CA GLY A 241 7.05 28.51 4.11
C GLY A 241 8.52 28.23 4.42
N HIS A 242 9.44 29.04 3.90
CA HIS A 242 10.77 29.13 4.50
C HIS A 242 10.70 30.10 5.70
N PRO A 243 11.06 29.66 6.93
CA PRO A 243 11.70 30.58 7.84
C PRO A 243 13.03 30.96 7.20
N SER A 244 13.19 32.23 6.84
CA SER A 244 14.51 32.79 6.58
C SER A 244 15.37 32.54 7.80
N THR A 245 16.33 31.63 7.71
CA THR A 245 17.42 31.55 8.68
C THR A 245 18.32 32.77 8.44
N ALA A 246 18.05 33.82 9.20
CA ALA A 246 19.07 34.74 9.68
C ALA A 246 19.86 34.06 10.81
#